data_AF-A0A0A0HW58-F1
#
_entry.id   AF-A0A0A0HW58-F1
#
_cell.length_a   1.000
_cell.length_b   1.000
_cell.length_c   1.000
_cell.angle_alpha   90.00
_cell.angle_beta   90.00
_cell.angle_gamma   90.00
#
_symmetry.space_group_name_H-M   'P 1'
#
loop_
_entity.id
_entity.type
_entity.pdbx_description
1 polymer ?
#
loop_
_entity_poly.entity_id
_entity_poly.type
_entity_poly.pdbx_seq_one_letter_code
_entity_poly.pdbx_strand_id
1 'polypeptide(L)'
;MKLSKWRSDTIICETMSVLQSHIMRLRATLASSSNRTTYIDPYSETQAFFWIQMLHAALESIPINSGLDITNLRFKSISILFPSLFETDDIWRRYYTEKLWTSLKARARTTLPDLKSLRTALQTPEQWLIQRAVASVLYEKYPCAASDASLSYCSSDPSAEELLLEVRWAVKEARNSSFNNSMIPATHAMLVYRIFNYLLDAEILPEGDRSDSRRTASLSTASWDATSFLHQQGRPHETKQRYTAAVFWSRMVLHAFIETDKVSSFHAKFASWRLSSPSHQVRRQPEPTMRVRFFEQFLLENPELCWEGLWIVYYSDELWRSEDARIMYVIPDRGEIPAYLRVGEEGRGEAEEEEEVVVVETGKGEGVEVEGDDGGFGEGWEMVDG
;
A
#
# COMPACT_ATOMS: atom_id res chain seq x y z
N MET A 1 20.12 33.12 -8.61
CA MET A 1 18.77 33.17 -9.19
C MET A 1 18.57 32.38 -10.50
N LYS A 2 19.58 31.68 -11.07
CA LYS A 2 19.42 30.86 -12.28
C LYS A 2 19.05 29.39 -11.99
N LEU A 3 19.59 28.77 -10.93
CA LEU A 3 19.38 27.34 -10.60
C LEU A 3 17.92 26.93 -10.31
N SER A 4 17.08 27.81 -9.77
CA SER A 4 15.66 27.49 -9.52
C SER A 4 14.86 27.35 -10.81
N LYS A 5 15.10 28.23 -11.80
CA LYS A 5 14.37 28.23 -13.07
C LYS A 5 14.60 26.94 -13.90
N TRP A 6 15.84 26.46 -13.98
CA TRP A 6 16.14 25.22 -14.72
C TRP A 6 15.56 23.96 -14.04
N ARG A 7 15.50 23.95 -12.71
CA ARG A 7 14.83 22.87 -11.96
C ARG A 7 13.32 22.90 -12.20
N SER A 8 12.70 24.08 -12.20
CA SER A 8 11.28 24.25 -12.54
C SER A 8 10.97 23.78 -13.97
N ASP A 9 11.75 24.19 -14.97
CA ASP A 9 11.52 23.80 -16.37
C ASP A 9 11.63 22.28 -16.57
N THR A 10 12.58 21.64 -15.88
CA THR A 10 12.75 20.17 -15.92
C THR A 10 11.56 19.45 -15.27
N ILE A 11 11.12 19.94 -14.10
CA ILE A 11 9.97 19.37 -13.37
C ILE A 11 8.69 19.53 -14.18
N ILE A 12 8.48 20.70 -14.82
CA ILE A 12 7.32 20.96 -15.67
C ILE A 12 7.30 19.99 -16.84
N CYS A 13 8.40 19.87 -17.59
CA CYS A 13 8.50 18.93 -18.72
C CYS A 13 8.27 17.48 -18.30
N GLU A 14 8.84 17.05 -17.17
CA GLU A 14 8.64 15.70 -16.63
C GLU A 14 7.16 15.47 -16.28
N THR A 15 6.56 16.39 -15.52
CA THR A 15 5.15 16.31 -15.10
C THR A 15 4.21 16.26 -16.30
N MET A 16 4.45 17.10 -17.32
CA MET A 16 3.67 17.11 -18.55
C MET A 16 3.74 15.77 -19.29
N SER A 17 4.92 15.15 -19.38
CA SER A 17 5.07 13.84 -20.00
C SER A 17 4.30 12.73 -19.27
N VAL A 18 4.26 12.81 -17.93
CA VAL A 18 3.49 11.90 -17.08
C VAL A 18 1.99 12.09 -17.29
N LEU A 19 1.50 13.34 -17.26
CA LEU A 19 0.10 13.68 -17.49
C LEU A 19 -0.37 13.24 -18.88
N GLN A 20 0.43 13.47 -19.92
CA GLN A 20 0.12 13.03 -21.27
C GLN A 20 -0.05 11.52 -21.34
N SER A 21 0.92 10.77 -20.81
CA SER A 21 0.90 9.30 -20.80
C SER A 21 -0.32 8.77 -20.03
N HIS A 22 -0.64 9.40 -18.90
CA HIS A 22 -1.78 9.04 -18.08
C HIS A 22 -3.12 9.27 -18.79
N ILE A 23 -3.35 10.48 -19.34
CA ILE A 23 -4.57 10.83 -20.08
C ILE A 23 -4.74 9.93 -21.30
N MET A 24 -3.67 9.64 -22.04
CA MET A 24 -3.71 8.70 -23.15
C MET A 24 -4.15 7.29 -22.72
N ARG A 25 -3.64 6.80 -21.58
CA ARG A 25 -4.00 5.49 -21.04
C ARG A 25 -5.45 5.44 -20.57
N LEU A 26 -5.90 6.45 -19.83
CA LEU A 26 -7.31 6.57 -19.39
C LEU A 26 -8.28 6.57 -20.58
N ARG A 27 -7.92 7.28 -21.66
CA ARG A 27 -8.75 7.29 -22.88
C ARG A 27 -8.79 5.93 -23.56
N ALA A 28 -7.69 5.19 -23.57
CA ALA A 28 -7.65 3.84 -24.16
C ALA A 28 -8.47 2.82 -23.33
N THR A 29 -8.40 2.89 -22.00
CA THR A 29 -9.16 1.99 -21.11
C THR A 29 -10.65 2.30 -21.17
N LEU A 30 -11.03 3.58 -21.13
CA LEU A 30 -12.44 3.97 -21.24
C LEU A 30 -13.02 3.75 -22.62
N ALA A 31 -12.24 3.88 -23.70
CA ALA A 31 -12.70 3.52 -25.05
C ALA A 31 -13.02 2.02 -25.18
N SER A 32 -12.40 1.18 -24.35
CA SER A 32 -12.64 -0.26 -24.31
C SER A 32 -13.79 -0.65 -23.37
N SER A 33 -14.20 0.26 -22.47
CA SER A 33 -15.33 0.07 -21.56
C SER A 33 -16.65 0.43 -22.26
N SER A 34 -17.63 -0.46 -22.19
CA SER A 34 -18.97 -0.26 -22.76
C SER A 34 -19.77 0.85 -22.06
N ASN A 35 -19.32 1.35 -20.91
CA ASN A 35 -19.91 2.49 -20.20
C ASN A 35 -19.45 3.83 -20.81
N ARG A 36 -20.17 4.30 -21.84
CA ARG A 36 -19.91 5.56 -22.57
C ARG A 36 -20.25 6.84 -21.80
N THR A 37 -20.42 6.81 -20.48
CA THR A 37 -20.88 7.98 -19.72
C THR A 37 -19.79 9.00 -19.43
N THR A 38 -18.51 8.61 -19.55
CA THR A 38 -17.38 9.48 -19.19
C THR A 38 -16.48 9.70 -20.40
N TYR A 39 -16.65 10.83 -21.09
CA TYR A 39 -15.77 11.26 -22.18
C TYR A 39 -14.59 12.05 -21.62
N ILE A 40 -13.37 11.53 -21.78
CA ILE A 40 -12.15 12.26 -21.41
C ILE A 40 -11.59 12.97 -22.64
N ASP A 41 -11.40 14.28 -22.50
CA ASP A 41 -10.82 15.14 -23.52
C ASP A 41 -9.39 14.72 -23.91
N PRO A 42 -8.98 14.94 -25.17
CA PRO A 42 -7.60 14.74 -25.57
C PRO A 42 -6.62 15.60 -24.75
N TYR A 43 -5.46 15.03 -24.46
CA TYR A 43 -4.37 15.78 -23.82
C TYR A 43 -4.07 17.09 -24.58
N SER A 44 -3.98 18.17 -23.82
CA SER A 44 -3.52 19.47 -24.32
C SER A 44 -2.33 19.96 -23.51
N GLU A 45 -1.26 20.28 -24.23
CA GLU A 45 -0.04 20.80 -23.63
C GLU A 45 -0.27 22.12 -22.88
N THR A 46 -1.04 23.06 -23.47
CA THR A 46 -1.38 24.33 -22.82
C THR A 46 -2.22 24.14 -21.57
N GLN A 47 -3.20 23.22 -21.59
CA GLN A 47 -4.04 22.95 -20.43
C GLN A 47 -3.22 22.37 -19.27
N ALA A 48 -2.36 21.39 -19.57
CA ALA A 48 -1.45 20.81 -18.58
C ALA A 48 -0.51 21.87 -18.00
N PHE A 49 0.12 22.68 -18.87
CA PHE A 49 0.99 23.77 -18.45
C PHE A 49 0.25 24.79 -17.56
N PHE A 50 -0.97 25.17 -17.92
CA PHE A 50 -1.80 26.08 -17.11
C PHE A 50 -1.99 25.55 -15.70
N TRP A 51 -2.47 24.31 -15.54
CA TRP A 51 -2.75 23.73 -14.22
C TRP A 51 -1.49 23.52 -13.39
N ILE A 52 -0.38 23.11 -14.00
CA ILE A 52 0.92 23.02 -13.33
C ILE A 52 1.31 24.40 -12.80
N GLN A 53 1.23 25.45 -13.62
CA GLN A 53 1.58 26.80 -13.19
C GLN A 53 0.67 27.34 -12.08
N MET A 54 -0.63 27.04 -12.13
CA MET A 54 -1.58 27.41 -11.08
C MET A 54 -1.22 26.73 -9.76
N LEU A 55 -0.87 25.45 -9.80
CA LEU A 55 -0.43 24.71 -8.60
C LEU A 55 0.89 25.26 -8.06
N HIS A 56 1.87 25.54 -8.91
CA HIS A 56 3.13 26.17 -8.50
C HIS A 56 2.88 27.53 -7.82
N ALA A 57 2.02 28.38 -8.40
CA ALA A 57 1.66 29.67 -7.81
C ALA A 57 0.91 29.51 -6.48
N ALA A 58 0.07 28.48 -6.34
CA ALA A 58 -0.60 28.15 -5.08
C ALA A 58 0.42 27.77 -4.01
N LEU A 59 1.34 26.86 -4.30
CA LEU A 59 2.38 26.44 -3.37
C LEU A 59 3.30 27.59 -2.97
N GLU A 60 3.66 28.48 -3.91
CA GLU A 60 4.45 29.69 -3.62
C GLU A 60 3.71 30.70 -2.73
N SER A 61 2.36 30.69 -2.74
CA SER A 61 1.56 31.57 -1.90
C SER A 61 1.44 31.10 -0.45
N ILE A 62 1.85 29.86 -0.14
CA ILE A 62 1.81 29.31 1.22
C ILE A 62 2.91 29.96 2.07
N PRO A 63 2.58 30.54 3.25
CA PRO A 63 3.59 31.12 4.12
C PRO A 63 4.61 30.06 4.60
N ILE A 64 5.90 30.38 4.55
CA ILE A 64 6.99 29.48 4.99
C ILE A 64 6.85 29.09 6.48
N ASN A 65 6.21 29.95 7.29
CA ASN A 65 6.01 29.73 8.73
C ASN A 65 4.65 29.11 9.07
N SER A 66 3.95 28.52 8.10
CA SER A 66 2.60 27.96 8.28
C SER A 66 2.58 26.65 9.09
N GLY A 67 3.74 26.03 9.36
CA GLY A 67 3.83 24.72 9.99
C GLY A 67 3.39 23.56 9.08
N LEU A 68 3.00 23.86 7.84
CA LEU A 68 2.68 22.86 6.82
C LEU A 68 3.96 22.35 6.18
N ASP A 69 4.13 21.03 6.19
CA ASP A 69 5.17 20.38 5.41
C ASP A 69 4.71 20.27 3.94
N ILE A 70 5.17 21.22 3.12
CA ILE A 70 4.84 21.30 1.70
C ILE A 70 5.21 20.00 0.95
N THR A 71 6.20 19.25 1.44
CA THR A 71 6.67 18.02 0.79
C THR A 71 5.71 16.84 0.95
N ASN A 72 4.81 16.91 1.94
CA ASN A 72 3.84 15.85 2.26
C ASN A 72 2.38 16.30 2.09
N LEU A 73 2.15 17.40 1.34
CA LEU A 73 0.79 17.88 1.05
C LEU A 73 0.06 16.93 0.08
N ARG A 74 -1.04 16.33 0.52
CA ARG A 74 -1.95 15.55 -0.33
C ARG A 74 -2.95 16.45 -1.06
N PHE A 75 -3.60 15.91 -2.10
CA PHE A 75 -4.61 16.62 -2.89
C PHE A 75 -5.72 17.23 -2.04
N LYS A 76 -6.22 16.47 -1.04
CA LYS A 76 -7.22 16.94 -0.08
C LYS A 76 -6.78 18.21 0.67
N SER A 77 -5.53 18.28 1.11
CA SER A 77 -5.01 19.46 1.80
C SER A 77 -4.96 20.67 0.87
N ILE A 78 -4.57 20.48 -0.40
CA ILE A 78 -4.56 21.55 -1.41
C ILE A 78 -5.97 22.04 -1.70
N SER A 79 -6.97 21.15 -1.80
CA SER A 79 -8.38 21.52 -1.98
C SER A 79 -8.94 22.34 -0.83
N ILE A 80 -8.47 22.10 0.40
CA ILE A 80 -8.83 22.89 1.57
C ILE A 80 -8.16 24.26 1.50
N LEU A 81 -6.88 24.33 1.15
CA LEU A 81 -6.13 25.59 1.11
C LEU A 81 -6.62 26.54 0.02
N PHE A 82 -6.98 26.00 -1.15
CA PHE A 82 -7.33 26.79 -2.33
C PHE A 82 -8.68 26.36 -2.91
N PRO A 83 -9.79 26.52 -2.17
CA PRO A 83 -11.10 26.07 -2.64
C PRO A 83 -11.51 26.76 -3.95
N SER A 84 -11.13 28.02 -4.11
CA SER A 84 -11.37 28.80 -5.34
C SER A 84 -10.68 28.25 -6.58
N LEU A 85 -9.69 27.35 -6.46
CA LEU A 85 -9.09 26.63 -7.60
C LEU A 85 -9.96 25.47 -8.10
N PHE A 86 -10.92 25.01 -7.29
CA PHE A 86 -11.72 23.82 -7.54
C PHE A 86 -13.23 24.09 -7.58
N GLU A 87 -13.68 25.27 -7.13
CA GLU A 87 -15.09 25.67 -7.12
C GLU A 87 -15.70 25.86 -8.53
N THR A 88 -14.89 26.20 -9.53
CA THR A 88 -15.37 26.39 -10.90
C THR A 88 -14.40 25.77 -11.90
N ASP A 89 -14.90 24.90 -12.78
CA ASP A 89 -14.11 24.27 -13.87
C ASP A 89 -13.61 25.28 -14.93
N ASP A 90 -13.98 26.56 -14.80
CA ASP A 90 -13.81 27.62 -15.78
C ASP A 90 -12.79 28.70 -15.38
N ILE A 91 -11.96 28.48 -14.36
CA ILE A 91 -10.97 29.49 -13.90
C ILE A 91 -10.01 29.88 -15.03
N TRP A 92 -9.70 28.95 -15.93
CA TRP A 92 -8.90 29.19 -17.12
C TRP A 92 -9.48 30.28 -18.03
N ARG A 93 -10.80 30.50 -18.04
CA ARG A 93 -11.47 31.55 -18.85
C ARG A 93 -11.05 32.97 -18.46
N ARG A 94 -10.46 33.15 -17.27
CA ARG A 94 -9.88 34.43 -16.84
C ARG A 94 -8.55 34.74 -17.54
N TYR A 95 -7.89 33.73 -18.09
CA TYR A 95 -6.55 33.80 -18.65
C TYR A 95 -6.53 33.53 -20.16
N TYR A 96 -7.39 32.62 -20.62
CA TYR A 96 -7.45 32.15 -22.00
C TYR A 96 -8.82 32.40 -22.66
N THR A 97 -8.83 32.83 -23.92
CA THR A 97 -10.02 32.75 -24.76
C THR A 97 -10.33 31.30 -25.13
N GLU A 98 -11.61 30.92 -25.17
CA GLU A 98 -12.06 29.55 -25.51
C GLU A 98 -11.54 29.06 -26.87
N LYS A 99 -11.47 29.97 -27.86
CA LYS A 99 -10.89 29.70 -29.19
C LYS A 99 -9.42 29.27 -29.11
N LEU A 100 -8.64 29.86 -28.20
CA LEU A 100 -7.23 29.51 -28.01
C LEU A 100 -7.11 28.21 -27.19
N TRP A 101 -7.87 28.11 -26.09
CA TRP A 101 -7.87 26.97 -25.16
C TRP A 101 -8.18 25.63 -25.85
N THR A 102 -9.15 25.60 -26.75
CA THR A 102 -9.59 24.40 -27.47
C THR A 102 -8.82 24.16 -28.78
N SER A 103 -7.94 25.08 -29.19
CA SER A 103 -7.27 25.01 -30.48
C SER A 103 -6.33 23.83 -30.60
N LEU A 104 -6.18 23.30 -31.82
CA LEU A 104 -5.18 22.26 -32.12
C LEU A 104 -3.75 22.73 -31.77
N LYS A 105 -3.49 24.04 -31.90
CA LYS A 105 -2.22 24.64 -31.53
C LYS A 105 -1.94 24.53 -30.03
N ALA A 106 -2.92 24.84 -29.18
CA ALA A 106 -2.83 24.70 -27.72
C ALA A 106 -2.74 23.23 -27.27
N ARG A 107 -3.26 22.29 -28.09
CA ARG A 107 -3.04 20.86 -27.86
C ARG A 107 -1.60 20.44 -28.11
N ALA A 108 -1.03 20.92 -29.22
CA ALA A 108 0.26 20.47 -29.70
C ALA A 108 1.48 21.18 -29.08
N ARG A 109 1.31 22.41 -28.57
CA ARG A 109 2.39 23.22 -27.98
C ARG A 109 1.86 24.17 -26.92
N THR A 110 2.66 24.42 -25.89
CA THR A 110 2.37 25.42 -24.86
C THR A 110 2.20 26.82 -25.47
N THR A 111 1.01 27.39 -25.31
CA THR A 111 0.70 28.77 -25.71
C THR A 111 0.49 29.66 -24.49
N LEU A 112 1.08 30.85 -24.50
CA LEU A 112 0.86 31.83 -23.45
C LEU A 112 -0.59 32.32 -23.43
N PRO A 113 -1.10 32.74 -22.25
CA PRO A 113 -2.45 33.30 -22.14
C PRO A 113 -2.59 34.61 -22.92
N ASP A 114 -3.77 34.82 -23.49
CA ASP A 114 -4.11 35.99 -24.30
C ASP A 114 -4.89 37.07 -23.52
N LEU A 115 -5.55 36.72 -22.42
CA LEU A 115 -6.33 37.67 -21.61
C LEU A 115 -5.53 38.24 -20.43
N LYS A 116 -4.88 37.38 -19.64
CA LYS A 116 -4.16 37.77 -18.42
C LYS A 116 -2.91 36.94 -18.22
N SER A 117 -1.82 37.56 -17.79
CA SER A 117 -0.58 36.84 -17.48
C SER A 117 -0.75 35.87 -16.31
N LEU A 118 -0.24 34.64 -16.47
CA LEU A 118 -0.23 33.60 -15.44
C LEU A 118 0.59 33.97 -14.20
N ARG A 119 1.51 34.93 -14.30
CA ARG A 119 2.38 35.36 -13.19
C ARG A 119 1.68 36.21 -12.12
N THR A 120 0.35 36.13 -12.04
CA THR A 120 -0.40 36.80 -10.97
C THR A 120 -0.27 35.92 -9.73
N ALA A 121 0.43 36.42 -8.70
CA ALA A 121 0.48 35.74 -7.40
C ALA A 121 -0.94 35.42 -6.93
N LEU A 122 -1.20 34.17 -6.58
CA LEU A 122 -2.46 33.81 -5.94
C LEU A 122 -2.55 34.47 -4.58
N GLN A 123 -3.77 34.78 -4.15
CA GLN A 123 -4.00 35.32 -2.83
C GLN A 123 -3.58 34.28 -1.78
N THR A 124 -2.78 34.71 -0.81
CA THR A 124 -2.36 33.86 0.31
C THR A 124 -3.60 33.26 1.00
N PRO A 125 -3.62 31.94 1.24
CA PRO A 125 -4.76 31.30 1.88
C PRO A 125 -5.00 31.88 3.28
N GLU A 126 -6.27 32.00 3.66
CA GLU A 126 -6.64 32.53 4.98
C GLU A 126 -6.13 31.62 6.10
N GLN A 127 -5.79 32.20 7.26
CA GLN A 127 -5.15 31.48 8.36
C GLN A 127 -5.97 30.27 8.85
N TRP A 128 -7.30 30.35 8.82
CA TRP A 128 -8.17 29.25 9.24
C TRP A 128 -8.15 28.08 8.25
N LEU A 129 -7.97 28.33 6.94
CA LEU A 129 -7.78 27.29 5.93
C LEU A 129 -6.46 26.57 6.14
N ILE A 130 -5.41 27.32 6.48
CA ILE A 130 -4.11 26.75 6.87
C ILE A 130 -4.27 25.85 8.09
N GLN A 131 -4.94 26.31 9.14
CA GLN A 131 -5.18 25.51 10.35
C GLN A 131 -6.01 24.26 10.06
N ARG A 132 -7.03 24.37 9.20
CA ARG A 132 -7.86 23.23 8.78
C ARG A 132 -7.07 22.22 7.95
N ALA A 133 -6.18 22.68 7.07
CA ALA A 133 -5.28 21.81 6.30
C ALA A 133 -4.23 21.13 7.19
N VAL A 134 -3.66 21.85 8.17
CA VAL A 134 -2.78 21.27 9.19
C VAL A 134 -3.54 20.19 9.97
N ALA A 135 -4.76 20.48 10.40
CA ALA A 135 -5.61 19.52 11.08
C ALA A 135 -5.89 18.30 10.19
N SER A 136 -6.20 18.46 8.90
CA SER A 136 -6.44 17.31 8.01
C SER A 136 -5.20 16.43 7.85
N VAL A 137 -4.01 17.02 7.75
CA VAL A 137 -2.74 16.26 7.70
C VAL A 137 -2.49 15.54 9.03
N LEU A 138 -2.82 16.17 10.16
CA LEU A 138 -2.71 15.54 11.48
C LEU A 138 -3.72 14.41 11.68
N TYR A 139 -4.98 14.56 11.27
CA TYR A 139 -6.00 13.52 11.36
C TYR A 139 -5.71 12.32 10.45
N GLU A 140 -5.06 12.55 9.31
CA GLU A 140 -4.57 11.47 8.45
C GLU A 140 -3.39 10.72 9.08
N LYS A 141 -2.58 11.42 9.89
CA LYS A 141 -1.47 10.83 10.66
C LYS A 141 -1.93 10.14 11.95
N TYR A 142 -3.04 10.59 12.53
CA TYR A 142 -3.68 10.11 13.74
C TYR A 142 -5.19 9.93 13.50
N PRO A 143 -5.65 8.76 13.04
CA PRO A 143 -7.08 8.50 12.95
C PRO A 143 -7.66 8.40 14.36
N CYS A 144 -8.05 9.54 14.94
CA CYS A 144 -8.86 9.56 16.16
C CYS A 144 -10.27 9.08 15.83
N ALA A 145 -10.83 8.24 16.70
CA ALA A 145 -12.22 7.81 16.67
C ALA A 145 -13.15 9.03 16.74
N ALA A 146 -13.59 9.53 15.57
CA ALA A 146 -14.55 10.61 15.51
C ALA A 146 -15.97 10.02 15.53
N SER A 147 -16.63 10.17 16.67
CA SER A 147 -18.05 9.90 16.88
C SER A 147 -18.98 10.96 16.27
N ASP A 148 -18.46 11.90 15.47
CA ASP A 148 -19.26 12.96 14.86
C ASP A 148 -19.65 12.62 13.41
N ALA A 149 -20.96 12.38 13.24
CA ALA A 149 -21.63 12.04 11.99
C ALA A 149 -21.62 13.16 10.92
N SER A 150 -20.88 14.26 11.10
CA SER A 150 -20.85 15.39 10.14
C SER A 150 -19.63 15.40 9.21
N LEU A 151 -18.72 14.41 9.28
CA LEU A 151 -17.51 14.32 8.44
C LEU A 151 -17.50 13.06 7.55
N SER A 152 -18.64 12.76 6.93
CA SER A 152 -18.90 11.65 5.99
C SER A 152 -18.04 11.64 4.70
N TYR A 153 -16.96 12.42 4.61
CA TYR A 153 -15.99 12.43 3.50
C TYR A 153 -14.58 11.95 3.91
N CYS A 154 -14.45 11.28 5.05
CA CYS A 154 -13.22 10.57 5.43
C CYS A 154 -13.24 9.13 4.90
N SER A 155 -13.09 8.97 3.59
CA SER A 155 -12.47 7.75 3.07
C SER A 155 -10.96 7.92 3.24
N SER A 156 -10.33 7.03 3.98
CA SER A 156 -8.87 6.97 4.18
C SER A 156 -8.14 6.34 2.99
N ASP A 157 -8.88 5.89 1.97
CA ASP A 157 -8.32 5.17 0.83
C ASP A 157 -7.91 6.15 -0.28
N PRO A 158 -6.68 6.04 -0.81
CA PRO A 158 -6.20 6.87 -1.91
C PRO A 158 -6.99 6.62 -3.20
N SER A 159 -7.17 7.67 -4.01
CA SER A 159 -7.83 7.51 -5.32
C SER A 159 -6.97 6.67 -6.29
N ALA A 160 -7.57 6.16 -7.36
CA ALA A 160 -6.84 5.41 -8.39
C ALA A 160 -5.74 6.25 -9.06
N GLU A 161 -5.96 7.56 -9.21
CA GLU A 161 -4.99 8.52 -9.73
C GLU A 161 -3.85 8.76 -8.74
N GLU A 162 -4.16 8.91 -7.44
CA GLU A 162 -3.16 9.06 -6.39
C GLU A 162 -2.25 7.83 -6.31
N LEU A 163 -2.83 6.63 -6.29
CA LEU A 163 -2.07 5.38 -6.32
C LEU A 163 -1.18 5.27 -7.55
N LEU A 164 -1.66 5.67 -8.73
CA LEU A 164 -0.83 5.66 -9.93
C LEU A 164 0.37 6.62 -9.83
N LEU A 165 0.20 7.79 -9.22
CA LEU A 165 1.31 8.72 -8.97
C LEU A 165 2.32 8.11 -8.00
N GLU A 166 1.85 7.46 -6.94
CA GLU A 166 2.71 6.75 -5.99
C GLU A 166 3.52 5.64 -6.68
N VAL A 167 2.90 4.86 -7.58
CA VAL A 167 3.60 3.87 -8.43
C VAL A 167 4.70 4.54 -9.26
N ARG A 168 4.39 5.67 -9.91
CA ARG A 168 5.36 6.40 -10.74
C ARG A 168 6.55 6.92 -9.92
N TRP A 169 6.29 7.42 -8.71
CA TRP A 169 7.33 7.89 -7.81
C TRP A 169 8.18 6.74 -7.29
N ALA A 170 7.57 5.62 -6.88
CA ALA A 170 8.28 4.43 -6.44
C ALA A 170 9.22 3.89 -7.53
N VAL A 171 8.76 3.82 -8.78
CA VAL A 171 9.58 3.39 -9.93
C VAL A 171 10.71 4.38 -10.21
N LYS A 172 10.44 5.68 -10.13
CA LYS A 172 11.47 6.72 -10.33
C LYS A 172 12.53 6.65 -9.24
N GLU A 173 12.13 6.44 -7.99
CA GLU A 173 13.04 6.28 -6.86
C GLU A 173 13.91 5.03 -7.03
N ALA A 174 13.30 3.88 -7.32
CA ALA A 174 14.02 2.64 -7.59
C ALA A 174 15.01 2.77 -8.75
N ARG A 175 14.65 3.52 -9.81
CA ARG A 175 15.52 3.78 -10.97
C ARG A 175 16.72 4.65 -10.64
N ASN A 176 16.51 5.66 -9.79
CA ASN A 176 17.54 6.66 -9.45
C ASN A 176 18.40 6.20 -8.26
N SER A 177 17.93 5.22 -7.51
CA SER A 177 18.62 4.71 -6.34
C SER A 177 19.73 3.75 -6.72
N SER A 178 20.90 3.90 -6.08
CA SER A 178 21.97 2.87 -6.10
C SER A 178 21.71 1.79 -5.05
N PHE A 179 20.44 1.50 -4.76
CA PHE A 179 20.02 0.64 -3.67
C PHE A 179 20.59 -0.77 -3.81
N ASN A 180 21.19 -1.25 -2.73
CA ASN A 180 21.54 -2.64 -2.55
C ASN A 180 20.59 -3.27 -1.53
N ASN A 181 20.20 -4.52 -1.76
CA ASN A 181 19.36 -5.34 -0.90
C ASN A 181 19.87 -5.46 0.56
N SER A 182 21.13 -5.13 0.82
CA SER A 182 21.73 -5.06 2.17
C SER A 182 21.50 -3.74 2.91
N MET A 183 21.05 -2.68 2.23
CA MET A 183 20.79 -1.37 2.83
C MET A 183 19.40 -1.33 3.48
N ILE A 184 19.29 -0.59 4.58
CA ILE A 184 17.99 -0.30 5.20
C ILE A 184 17.21 0.63 4.26
N PRO A 185 15.99 0.26 3.82
CA PRO A 185 15.15 1.13 3.01
C PRO A 185 14.85 2.46 3.72
N ALA A 186 15.07 3.57 3.04
CA ALA A 186 14.78 4.90 3.57
C ALA A 186 13.30 5.29 3.45
N THR A 187 12.59 4.68 2.50
CA THR A 187 11.19 4.98 2.14
C THR A 187 10.38 3.69 2.01
N HIS A 188 9.06 3.83 2.06
CA HIS A 188 8.12 2.71 1.85
C HIS A 188 8.29 2.08 0.46
N ALA A 189 8.43 2.90 -0.59
CA ALA A 189 8.69 2.42 -1.95
C ALA A 189 9.93 1.53 -2.04
N MET A 190 11.01 1.91 -1.34
CA MET A 190 12.23 1.11 -1.31
C MET A 190 12.10 -0.16 -0.47
N LEU A 191 11.22 -0.18 0.55
CA LEU A 191 10.86 -1.41 1.27
C LEU A 191 10.18 -2.40 0.32
N VAL A 192 9.16 -1.95 -0.40
CA VAL A 192 8.45 -2.79 -1.39
C VAL A 192 9.40 -3.28 -2.47
N TYR A 193 10.28 -2.40 -3.00
CA TYR A 193 11.29 -2.77 -3.99
C TYR A 193 12.30 -3.80 -3.45
N ARG A 194 12.71 -3.68 -2.18
CA ARG A 194 13.59 -4.65 -1.53
C ARG A 194 12.92 -6.03 -1.46
N ILE A 195 11.69 -6.11 -0.95
CA ILE A 195 10.96 -7.38 -0.84
C ILE A 195 10.79 -8.01 -2.23
N PHE A 196 10.41 -7.20 -3.21
CA PHE A 196 10.28 -7.63 -4.61
C PHE A 196 11.59 -8.22 -5.17
N ASN A 197 12.75 -7.59 -4.92
CA ASN A 197 14.03 -8.12 -5.40
C ASN A 197 14.40 -9.45 -4.76
N TYR A 198 14.14 -9.62 -3.45
CA TYR A 198 14.37 -10.90 -2.76
C TYR A 198 13.48 -12.01 -3.32
N LEU A 199 12.21 -11.68 -3.61
CA LEU A 199 11.27 -12.62 -4.24
C LEU A 199 11.74 -13.02 -5.64
N LEU A 200 12.16 -12.05 -6.47
CA LEU A 200 12.76 -12.34 -7.76
C LEU A 200 13.97 -13.28 -7.60
N ASP A 201 14.90 -12.97 -6.69
CA ASP A 201 16.12 -13.76 -6.46
C ASP A 201 15.82 -15.19 -5.96
N ALA A 202 14.74 -15.39 -5.21
CA ALA A 202 14.29 -16.72 -4.78
C ALA A 202 13.57 -17.53 -5.89
N GLU A 203 12.89 -16.83 -6.80
CA GLU A 203 12.29 -17.41 -7.99
C GLU A 203 13.36 -17.91 -8.99
N ILE A 204 14.60 -17.41 -8.89
CA ILE A 204 15.73 -17.68 -9.79
C ILE A 204 16.42 -19.05 -9.54
N LEU A 205 16.21 -19.74 -8.42
CA LEU A 205 16.92 -20.99 -8.10
C LEU A 205 16.34 -22.24 -8.83
N PRO A 206 17.18 -23.17 -9.34
CA PRO A 206 16.94 -23.94 -10.58
C PRO A 206 15.96 -25.12 -10.48
N GLU A 207 15.19 -25.31 -11.57
CA GLU A 207 14.82 -26.52 -12.34
C GLU A 207 14.74 -27.92 -11.69
N GLY A 208 14.64 -28.04 -10.37
CA GLY A 208 14.12 -29.26 -9.75
C GLY A 208 12.60 -29.29 -9.82
N ASP A 209 12.01 -30.48 -9.89
CA ASP A 209 10.56 -30.73 -9.78
C ASP A 209 10.00 -30.08 -8.50
N ARG A 210 9.66 -28.80 -8.60
CA ARG A 210 9.13 -27.97 -7.52
C ARG A 210 7.64 -28.24 -7.48
N SER A 211 7.24 -29.09 -6.53
CA SER A 211 5.90 -28.96 -5.96
C SER A 211 5.67 -27.50 -5.56
N ASP A 212 4.50 -26.96 -5.87
CA ASP A 212 4.09 -25.59 -5.52
C ASP A 212 4.36 -25.24 -4.04
N SER A 213 4.31 -26.24 -3.15
CA SER A 213 4.65 -26.11 -1.73
C SER A 213 6.11 -25.71 -1.47
N ARG A 214 7.08 -26.27 -2.22
CA ARG A 214 8.50 -25.91 -2.06
C ARG A 214 8.81 -24.52 -2.62
N ARG A 215 8.16 -24.13 -3.71
CA ARG A 215 8.27 -22.78 -4.28
C ARG A 215 7.74 -21.74 -3.30
N THR A 216 6.53 -21.93 -2.81
CA THR A 216 5.90 -21.01 -1.85
C THR A 216 6.67 -20.88 -0.54
N ALA A 217 7.23 -21.98 -0.02
CA ALA A 217 8.12 -21.94 1.14
C ALA A 217 9.37 -21.08 0.89
N SER A 218 10.04 -21.27 -0.26
CA SER A 218 11.22 -20.47 -0.62
C SER A 218 10.91 -18.98 -0.77
N LEU A 219 9.79 -18.64 -1.41
CA LEU A 219 9.35 -17.25 -1.56
C LEU A 219 8.96 -16.64 -0.21
N SER A 220 8.31 -17.41 0.66
CA SER A 220 7.97 -16.98 2.02
C SER A 220 9.22 -16.64 2.83
N THR A 221 10.22 -17.52 2.83
CA THR A 221 11.51 -17.27 3.50
C THR A 221 12.19 -16.01 2.94
N ALA A 222 12.23 -15.86 1.62
CA ALA A 222 12.86 -14.69 0.98
C ALA A 222 12.13 -13.38 1.34
N SER A 223 10.80 -13.38 1.36
CA SER A 223 10.01 -12.22 1.77
C SER A 223 10.25 -11.85 3.24
N TRP A 224 10.37 -12.86 4.11
CA TRP A 224 10.64 -12.66 5.53
C TRP A 224 12.04 -12.07 5.75
N ASP A 225 13.06 -12.65 5.11
CA ASP A 225 14.44 -12.18 5.17
C ASP A 225 14.58 -10.73 4.69
N ALA A 226 13.81 -10.32 3.67
CA ALA A 226 13.77 -8.94 3.19
C ALA A 226 13.22 -7.94 4.22
N THR A 227 12.40 -8.40 5.16
CA THR A 227 11.83 -7.58 6.25
C THR A 227 12.55 -7.74 7.59
N SER A 228 13.57 -8.62 7.65
CA SER A 228 14.26 -8.96 8.89
C SER A 228 14.75 -7.76 9.70
N PHE A 229 15.27 -6.73 9.04
CA PHE A 229 15.75 -5.49 9.67
C PHE A 229 14.69 -4.73 10.50
N LEU A 230 13.38 -4.94 10.24
CA LEU A 230 12.30 -4.33 11.02
C LEU A 230 12.13 -4.99 12.39
N HIS A 231 12.65 -6.20 12.58
CA HIS A 231 12.55 -6.96 13.82
C HIS A 231 13.92 -7.42 14.38
N GLN A 232 15.00 -7.36 13.58
CA GLN A 232 16.38 -7.71 13.93
C GLN A 232 17.30 -6.50 13.73
N GLN A 233 17.37 -5.62 14.73
CA GLN A 233 18.53 -4.76 14.99
C GLN A 233 18.76 -4.74 16.50
N GLY A 234 19.99 -5.07 16.89
CA GLY A 234 20.38 -5.35 18.25
C GLY A 234 20.80 -4.11 19.03
N ARG A 235 20.07 -3.84 20.12
CA ARG A 235 20.55 -3.41 21.43
C ARG A 235 19.36 -3.50 22.40
N PRO A 236 19.54 -3.94 23.66
CA PRO A 236 18.44 -4.11 24.63
C PRO A 236 17.70 -2.81 25.02
N HIS A 237 18.01 -1.67 24.37
CA HIS A 237 17.41 -0.36 24.64
C HIS A 237 16.88 0.38 23.39
N GLU A 238 16.86 -0.23 22.20
CA GLU A 238 16.29 0.43 21.00
C GLU A 238 14.82 0.06 20.78
N THR A 239 13.95 1.05 20.98
CA THR A 239 12.48 1.01 20.98
C THR A 239 11.82 0.87 19.60
N LYS A 240 12.53 0.41 18.56
CA LYS A 240 12.08 0.46 17.15
C LYS A 240 11.80 -0.89 16.49
N GLN A 241 11.57 -1.95 17.26
CA GLN A 241 11.07 -3.20 16.67
C GLN A 241 9.67 -2.96 16.09
N ARG A 242 9.36 -3.52 14.92
CA ARG A 242 8.04 -3.42 14.28
C ARG A 242 7.67 -4.77 13.71
N TYR A 243 7.55 -5.78 14.58
CA TYR A 243 7.37 -7.18 14.18
C TYR A 243 6.11 -7.37 13.33
N THR A 244 4.96 -6.88 13.77
CA THR A 244 3.71 -6.99 13.01
C THR A 244 3.81 -6.29 11.66
N ALA A 245 4.49 -5.14 11.56
CA ALA A 245 4.71 -4.47 10.28
C ALA A 245 5.61 -5.28 9.33
N ALA A 246 6.61 -5.98 9.86
CA ALA A 246 7.46 -6.88 9.07
C ALA A 246 6.65 -8.03 8.46
N VAL A 247 5.82 -8.69 9.30
CA VAL A 247 4.92 -9.76 8.85
C VAL A 247 3.90 -9.24 7.84
N PHE A 248 3.32 -8.06 8.08
CA PHE A 248 2.33 -7.46 7.19
C PHE A 248 2.91 -7.22 5.80
N TRP A 249 4.01 -6.46 5.69
CA TRP A 249 4.56 -6.10 4.38
C TRP A 249 5.16 -7.28 3.62
N SER A 250 5.80 -8.23 4.32
CA SER A 250 6.28 -9.45 3.69
C SER A 250 5.12 -10.25 3.07
N ARG A 251 4.02 -10.42 3.80
CA ARG A 251 2.82 -11.13 3.30
C ARG A 251 2.12 -10.40 2.17
N MET A 252 1.90 -9.09 2.27
CA MET A 252 1.18 -8.33 1.24
C MET A 252 1.92 -8.36 -0.10
N VAL A 253 3.24 -8.13 -0.09
CA VAL A 253 4.05 -8.14 -1.31
C VAL A 253 4.20 -9.56 -1.86
N LEU A 254 4.42 -10.56 -1.01
CA LEU A 254 4.44 -11.96 -1.42
C LEU A 254 3.11 -12.35 -2.09
N HIS A 255 1.99 -11.90 -1.52
CA HIS A 255 0.68 -12.24 -2.05
C HIS A 255 0.46 -11.69 -3.44
N ALA A 256 0.67 -10.39 -3.59
CA ALA A 256 0.62 -9.72 -4.89
C ALA A 256 1.56 -10.40 -5.91
N PHE A 257 2.77 -10.78 -5.49
CA PHE A 257 3.76 -11.40 -6.39
C PHE A 257 3.27 -12.76 -6.94
N ILE A 258 2.67 -13.59 -6.09
CA ILE A 258 2.11 -14.88 -6.51
C ILE A 258 0.87 -14.68 -7.40
N GLU A 259 -0.05 -13.80 -7.04
CA GLU A 259 -1.25 -13.55 -7.86
C GLU A 259 -0.92 -12.94 -9.23
N THR A 260 0.06 -12.04 -9.29
CA THR A 260 0.53 -11.44 -10.56
C THR A 260 0.97 -12.51 -11.55
N ASP A 261 1.63 -13.58 -11.09
CA ASP A 261 2.07 -14.68 -11.95
C ASP A 261 0.89 -15.45 -12.57
N LYS A 262 -0.18 -15.65 -11.79
CA LYS A 262 -1.40 -16.32 -12.26
C LYS A 262 -2.09 -15.51 -13.38
N VAL A 263 -2.03 -14.18 -13.30
CA VAL A 263 -2.73 -13.29 -14.24
C VAL A 263 -1.91 -13.01 -15.49
N SER A 264 -0.62 -12.70 -15.36
CA SER A 264 0.17 -12.12 -16.45
C SER A 264 1.38 -12.95 -16.88
N SER A 265 1.50 -14.20 -16.40
CA SER A 265 2.66 -15.09 -16.61
C SER A 265 3.99 -14.37 -16.35
N PHE A 266 3.96 -13.51 -15.33
CA PHE A 266 5.00 -12.55 -15.00
C PHE A 266 6.35 -13.25 -14.75
N HIS A 267 6.37 -14.37 -14.02
CA HIS A 267 7.62 -15.08 -13.71
C HIS A 267 8.20 -15.78 -14.95
N ALA A 268 7.37 -16.29 -15.85
CA ALA A 268 7.84 -16.87 -17.12
C ALA A 268 8.50 -15.81 -18.03
N LYS A 269 7.94 -14.59 -18.08
CA LYS A 269 8.53 -13.45 -18.81
C LYS A 269 9.87 -13.03 -18.21
N PHE A 270 9.97 -13.02 -16.88
CA PHE A 270 11.23 -12.72 -16.20
C PHE A 270 12.29 -13.80 -16.42
N ALA A 271 11.93 -15.08 -16.28
CA ALA A 271 12.81 -16.21 -16.50
C ALA A 271 13.33 -16.26 -17.95
N SER A 272 12.46 -16.08 -18.94
CA SER A 272 12.84 -16.04 -20.36
C SER A 272 13.78 -14.87 -20.68
N TRP A 273 13.55 -13.68 -20.13
CA TRP A 273 14.47 -12.55 -20.27
C TRP A 273 15.87 -12.88 -19.72
N ARG A 274 15.93 -13.49 -18.52
CA ARG A 274 17.20 -13.84 -17.88
C ARG A 274 17.97 -14.91 -18.66
N LEU A 275 17.29 -15.98 -19.08
CA LEU A 275 17.88 -17.07 -19.87
C LEU A 275 18.34 -16.61 -21.26
N SER A 276 17.66 -15.61 -21.82
CA SER A 276 18.03 -14.98 -23.09
C SER A 276 19.20 -14.00 -22.96
N SER A 277 19.73 -13.77 -21.76
CA SER A 277 20.84 -12.84 -21.53
C SER A 277 22.18 -13.58 -21.62
N PRO A 278 22.90 -13.54 -22.77
CA PRO A 278 24.15 -14.25 -22.92
C PRO A 278 25.22 -13.48 -22.15
N SER A 279 25.85 -14.14 -21.19
CA SER A 279 27.11 -13.69 -20.62
C SER A 279 28.09 -13.36 -21.76
N HIS A 280 28.49 -12.09 -21.86
CA HIS A 280 29.38 -11.54 -22.88
C HIS A 280 28.88 -11.66 -24.33
N GLN A 281 28.10 -10.68 -24.80
CA GLN A 281 28.46 -9.73 -25.86
C GLN A 281 27.18 -8.99 -26.33
N VAL A 282 27.32 -7.68 -26.55
CA VAL A 282 26.29 -6.72 -27.05
C VAL A 282 25.29 -6.18 -26.02
N ARG A 283 25.79 -5.21 -25.24
CA ARG A 283 25.13 -3.97 -24.78
C ARG A 283 23.70 -3.77 -25.32
N ARG A 284 22.65 -4.06 -24.51
CA ARG A 284 21.33 -3.40 -24.70
C ARG A 284 20.62 -2.87 -23.46
N GLN A 285 20.78 -3.37 -22.24
CA GLN A 285 20.39 -2.65 -20.99
C GLN A 285 21.07 -3.28 -19.74
N PRO A 286 21.41 -2.51 -18.70
CA PRO A 286 21.88 -3.06 -17.41
C PRO A 286 20.82 -3.93 -16.71
N GLU A 287 21.24 -5.02 -16.05
CA GLU A 287 20.42 -5.87 -15.15
C GLU A 287 19.52 -5.06 -14.19
N PRO A 288 20.02 -4.03 -13.48
CA PRO A 288 19.18 -3.21 -12.59
C PRO A 288 18.09 -2.43 -13.34
N THR A 289 18.33 -2.04 -14.59
CA THR A 289 17.33 -1.34 -15.40
C THR A 289 16.16 -2.25 -15.76
N MET A 290 16.40 -3.55 -15.96
CA MET A 290 15.33 -4.50 -16.26
C MET A 290 14.52 -4.85 -15.02
N ARG A 291 15.16 -5.03 -13.86
CA ARG A 291 14.44 -5.21 -12.58
C ARG A 291 13.45 -4.09 -12.31
N VAL A 292 13.86 -2.84 -12.55
CA VAL A 292 12.98 -1.67 -12.41
C VAL A 292 11.79 -1.71 -13.38
N ARG A 293 11.95 -2.25 -14.60
CA ARG A 293 10.81 -2.42 -15.53
C ARG A 293 9.83 -3.50 -15.07
N PHE A 294 10.33 -4.62 -14.55
CA PHE A 294 9.48 -5.65 -13.97
C PHE A 294 8.79 -5.14 -12.70
N PHE A 295 9.47 -4.31 -11.90
CA PHE A 295 8.89 -3.63 -10.76
C PHE A 295 7.78 -2.65 -11.18
N GLU A 296 7.98 -1.85 -12.24
CA GLU A 296 6.93 -0.98 -12.79
C GLU A 296 5.70 -1.79 -13.22
N GLN A 297 5.89 -2.92 -13.90
CA GLN A 297 4.77 -3.78 -14.29
C GLN A 297 4.04 -4.34 -13.06
N PHE A 298 4.78 -4.87 -12.08
CA PHE A 298 4.24 -5.43 -10.85
C PHE A 298 3.40 -4.41 -10.07
N LEU A 299 3.91 -3.19 -9.88
CA LEU A 299 3.18 -2.12 -9.19
C LEU A 299 1.99 -1.59 -9.98
N LEU A 300 2.02 -1.61 -11.32
CA LEU A 300 0.86 -1.25 -12.13
C LEU A 300 -0.28 -2.27 -12.02
N GLU A 301 0.03 -3.53 -11.72
CA GLU A 301 -0.95 -4.60 -11.45
C GLU A 301 -1.42 -4.59 -9.97
N ASN A 302 -0.60 -4.07 -9.04
CA ASN A 302 -0.88 -4.03 -7.59
C ASN A 302 -0.55 -2.62 -6.99
N PRO A 303 -1.27 -1.57 -7.41
CA PRO A 303 -0.92 -0.19 -7.07
C PRO A 303 -1.11 0.16 -5.58
N GLU A 304 -2.00 -0.55 -4.88
CA GLU A 304 -2.26 -0.40 -3.44
C GLU A 304 -1.02 -0.66 -2.57
N LEU A 305 -0.05 -1.45 -3.05
CA LEU A 305 1.20 -1.69 -2.33
C LEU A 305 2.02 -0.42 -2.13
N CYS A 306 1.84 0.61 -2.97
CA CYS A 306 2.53 1.88 -2.81
C CYS A 306 1.95 2.75 -1.70
N TRP A 307 0.75 2.42 -1.19
CA TRP A 307 0.13 3.16 -0.10
C TRP A 307 0.67 2.65 1.25
N GLU A 308 1.54 3.43 1.90
CA GLU A 308 2.10 3.09 3.23
C GLU A 308 1.00 2.89 4.29
N GLY A 309 -0.16 3.53 4.12
CA GLY A 309 -1.31 3.42 5.02
C GLY A 309 -2.17 2.17 4.82
N LEU A 310 -1.82 1.26 3.90
CA LEU A 310 -2.63 0.07 3.57
C LEU A 310 -2.98 -0.79 4.78
N TRP A 311 -2.15 -0.78 5.83
CA TRP A 311 -2.42 -1.51 7.07
C TRP A 311 -3.70 -1.05 7.79
N ILE A 312 -4.17 0.19 7.59
CA ILE A 312 -5.37 0.76 8.25
C ILE A 312 -6.65 -0.01 7.87
N VAL A 313 -6.63 -0.66 6.71
CA VAL A 313 -7.71 -1.54 6.24
C VAL A 313 -7.84 -2.79 7.14
N TYR A 314 -6.73 -3.26 7.70
CA TYR A 314 -6.66 -4.53 8.44
C TYR A 314 -6.53 -4.33 9.95
N TYR A 315 -5.88 -3.25 10.39
CA TYR A 315 -5.60 -2.98 11.79
C TYR A 315 -6.21 -1.66 12.26
N SER A 316 -6.74 -1.64 13.49
CA SER A 316 -6.95 -0.41 14.24
C SER A 316 -5.61 0.25 14.57
N ASP A 317 -5.67 1.56 14.78
CA ASP A 317 -4.51 2.35 15.17
C ASP A 317 -3.92 1.90 16.51
N GLU A 318 -4.80 1.58 17.46
CA GLU A 318 -4.48 1.08 18.79
C GLU A 318 -3.71 -0.24 18.70
N LEU A 319 -4.20 -1.17 17.86
CA LEU A 319 -3.57 -2.48 17.71
C LEU A 319 -2.24 -2.40 16.98
N TRP A 320 -2.18 -1.67 15.85
CA TRP A 320 -0.96 -1.52 15.05
C TRP A 320 0.20 -0.87 15.80
N ARG A 321 -0.11 0.00 16.78
CA ARG A 321 0.87 0.72 17.61
C ARG A 321 1.05 0.12 19.01
N SER A 322 0.37 -0.98 19.31
CA SER A 322 0.50 -1.67 20.58
C SER A 322 1.94 -2.18 20.82
N GLU A 323 2.29 -2.36 22.09
CA GLU A 323 3.55 -2.99 22.47
C GLU A 323 3.64 -4.43 21.94
N ASP A 324 2.53 -5.16 21.92
CA ASP A 324 2.45 -6.51 21.38
C ASP A 324 2.76 -6.53 19.88
N ALA A 325 2.19 -5.61 19.10
CA ALA A 325 2.48 -5.50 17.66
C ALA A 325 3.95 -5.13 17.38
N ARG A 326 4.63 -4.53 18.37
CA ARG A 326 6.05 -4.18 18.32
C ARG A 326 6.93 -5.43 18.38
N ILE A 327 6.64 -6.34 19.31
CA ILE A 327 7.49 -7.48 19.66
C ILE A 327 7.05 -8.81 19.03
N MET A 328 5.78 -8.95 18.69
CA MET A 328 5.20 -10.17 18.14
C MET A 328 4.20 -9.86 17.01
N TYR A 329 3.75 -10.93 16.34
CA TYR A 329 2.68 -10.83 15.36
C TYR A 329 1.34 -10.78 16.08
N VAL A 330 0.56 -9.75 15.77
CA VAL A 330 -0.81 -9.61 16.23
C VAL A 330 -1.75 -9.80 15.05
N ILE A 331 -2.85 -10.52 15.25
CA ILE A 331 -3.84 -10.79 14.22
C ILE A 331 -4.62 -9.49 13.92
N PRO A 332 -4.92 -9.19 12.65
CA PRO A 332 -5.80 -8.08 12.27
C PRO A 332 -7.15 -8.07 13.01
N ASP A 333 -7.65 -6.88 13.36
CA ASP A 333 -8.94 -6.69 14.03
C ASP A 333 -10.02 -6.06 13.14
N ARG A 334 -9.69 -5.57 11.94
CA ARG A 334 -10.65 -4.95 11.01
C ARG A 334 -10.98 -5.80 9.78
N GLY A 335 -10.04 -6.61 9.33
CA GLY A 335 -10.21 -7.42 8.12
C GLY A 335 -9.15 -8.51 8.02
N GLU A 336 -9.45 -9.55 7.26
CA GLU A 336 -8.53 -10.67 7.09
C GLU A 336 -7.41 -10.30 6.10
N ILE A 337 -6.15 -10.46 6.53
CA ILE A 337 -5.03 -10.34 5.58
C ILE A 337 -5.15 -11.51 4.59
N PRO A 338 -5.01 -11.25 3.28
CA PRO A 338 -4.99 -12.30 2.27
C PRO A 338 -3.97 -13.40 2.63
N ALA A 339 -4.48 -14.59 2.97
CA ALA A 339 -3.68 -15.67 3.54
C ALA A 339 -3.08 -16.58 2.46
N TYR A 340 -1.83 -17.01 2.65
CA TYR A 340 -1.22 -18.13 1.89
C TYR A 340 -0.83 -19.33 2.73
N LEU A 341 -1.03 -19.29 4.05
CA LEU A 341 -0.93 -20.52 4.83
C LEU A 341 -2.27 -21.24 4.72
N ARG A 342 -2.45 -22.03 3.66
CA ARG A 342 -3.32 -23.20 3.72
C ARG A 342 -2.68 -24.16 4.72
N VAL A 343 -2.91 -23.93 6.01
CA VAL A 343 -2.92 -25.03 6.97
C VAL A 343 -4.09 -25.90 6.51
N GLY A 344 -3.79 -27.16 6.19
CA GLY A 344 -4.72 -28.05 5.51
C GLY A 344 -6.00 -28.26 6.30
N GLU A 345 -7.10 -27.71 5.80
CA GLU A 345 -8.43 -28.30 5.88
C GLU A 345 -8.67 -29.02 4.54
N GLU A 346 -9.19 -30.22 4.42
CA GLU A 346 -9.64 -31.25 5.34
C GLU A 346 -9.75 -32.50 4.45
N GLY A 347 -9.22 -33.64 4.92
CA GLY A 347 -9.72 -34.92 4.45
C GLY A 347 -11.08 -35.14 5.10
N ARG A 348 -12.14 -34.74 4.39
CA ARG A 348 -13.54 -35.04 4.68
C ARG A 348 -13.72 -36.54 4.92
N GLY A 349 -13.79 -36.93 6.18
CA GLY A 349 -14.22 -38.25 6.65
C GLY A 349 -15.50 -38.08 7.45
N GLU A 350 -16.46 -38.97 7.21
CA GLU A 350 -17.86 -38.87 7.59
C GLU A 350 -18.08 -38.84 9.11
N ALA A 351 -19.23 -38.29 9.49
CA ALA A 351 -19.72 -38.20 10.85
C ALA A 351 -19.79 -39.58 11.51
N GLU A 352 -19.11 -39.74 12.64
CA GLU A 352 -19.45 -40.74 13.65
C GLU A 352 -19.49 -40.05 15.02
N GLU A 353 -20.43 -40.52 15.82
CA GLU A 353 -20.98 -39.93 17.02
C GLU A 353 -19.95 -39.59 18.10
N GLU A 354 -20.22 -38.50 18.82
CA GLU A 354 -19.51 -38.10 20.03
C GLU A 354 -19.66 -39.19 21.11
N GLU A 355 -18.60 -39.98 21.33
CA GLU A 355 -18.44 -40.71 22.59
C GLU A 355 -17.65 -39.86 23.58
N GLU A 356 -18.38 -39.40 24.59
CA GLU A 356 -17.95 -38.65 25.75
C GLU A 356 -16.96 -39.48 26.60
N VAL A 357 -15.65 -39.24 26.44
CA VAL A 357 -14.64 -39.83 27.34
C VAL A 357 -14.49 -38.95 28.58
N VAL A 358 -15.34 -39.24 29.56
CA VAL A 358 -15.16 -38.82 30.95
C VAL A 358 -13.96 -39.57 31.54
N VAL A 359 -12.88 -38.85 31.84
CA VAL A 359 -11.76 -39.38 32.65
C VAL A 359 -12.24 -39.46 34.11
N VAL A 360 -12.77 -40.62 34.51
CA VAL A 360 -12.97 -40.98 35.92
C VAL A 360 -11.81 -41.85 36.38
N GLU A 361 -11.16 -41.42 37.46
CA GLU A 361 -10.15 -42.16 38.21
C GLU A 361 -10.69 -43.54 38.62
N THR A 362 -10.03 -44.61 38.19
CA THR A 362 -10.37 -45.98 38.58
C THR A 362 -9.54 -46.41 39.78
N GLY A 363 -10.15 -46.28 40.97
CA GLY A 363 -9.77 -47.03 42.16
C GLY A 363 -10.29 -48.47 42.08
N LYS A 364 -9.41 -49.36 41.61
CA LYS A 364 -9.24 -50.79 41.95
C LYS A 364 -10.47 -51.57 42.46
N GLY A 365 -10.91 -52.51 41.62
CA GLY A 365 -12.10 -53.34 41.80
C GLY A 365 -12.05 -54.37 42.93
N GLU A 366 -13.26 -54.65 43.41
CA GLU A 366 -13.64 -55.88 44.10
C GLU A 366 -13.82 -57.01 43.08
N GLY A 367 -13.41 -58.21 43.49
CA GLY A 367 -13.73 -59.45 42.82
C GLY A 367 -14.21 -60.47 43.84
N VAL A 368 -15.37 -61.03 43.53
CA VAL A 368 -15.79 -62.41 43.76
C VAL A 368 -16.44 -62.74 45.11
N GLU A 369 -17.72 -63.12 44.99
CA GLU A 369 -18.57 -63.81 45.95
C GLU A 369 -17.97 -65.15 46.41
N VAL A 370 -18.24 -65.56 47.66
CA VAL A 370 -18.83 -66.88 48.04
C VAL A 370 -18.93 -66.99 49.58
N GLU A 371 -20.16 -67.26 50.04
CA GLU A 371 -20.65 -67.95 51.27
C GLU A 371 -20.39 -67.43 52.70
N GLY A 372 -21.48 -67.49 53.50
CA GLY A 372 -21.49 -67.61 54.97
C GLY A 372 -22.12 -66.41 55.68
N ASP A 373 -23.43 -66.40 55.94
CA ASP A 373 -24.12 -66.88 57.16
C ASP A 373 -24.14 -65.86 58.31
N ASP A 374 -25.27 -65.82 59.02
CA ASP A 374 -25.58 -65.06 60.25
C ASP A 374 -25.68 -63.51 60.10
N GLY A 375 -26.77 -62.82 60.43
CA GLY A 375 -27.74 -63.04 61.48
C GLY A 375 -27.63 -61.91 62.53
N GLY A 376 -28.57 -60.96 62.51
CA GLY A 376 -29.01 -60.29 63.75
C GLY A 376 -28.73 -58.79 63.94
N PHE A 377 -29.83 -58.10 64.27
CA PHE A 377 -29.97 -56.91 65.14
C PHE A 377 -29.29 -55.60 64.69
N GLY A 378 -29.93 -54.44 64.65
CA GLY A 378 -31.11 -53.96 65.38
C GLY A 378 -30.77 -52.59 65.99
N GLU A 379 -31.77 -51.70 66.04
CA GLU A 379 -31.81 -50.47 66.84
C GLU A 379 -30.99 -49.28 66.29
N GLY A 380 -31.40 -48.03 66.42
CA GLY A 380 -32.43 -47.43 67.26
C GLY A 380 -32.10 -45.94 67.40
N TRP A 381 -33.12 -45.16 67.75
CA TRP A 381 -33.25 -43.71 67.60
C TRP A 381 -32.60 -42.85 68.71
N GLU A 382 -32.82 -41.53 68.55
CA GLU A 382 -32.84 -40.44 69.56
C GLU A 382 -31.51 -39.72 69.82
N MET A 383 -31.37 -38.42 69.53
CA MET A 383 -32.07 -37.20 70.01
C MET A 383 -31.69 -36.77 71.44
N VAL A 384 -31.61 -35.43 71.55
CA VAL A 384 -31.89 -34.55 72.70
C VAL A 384 -30.68 -33.93 73.42
N ASP A 385 -30.50 -32.65 73.08
CA ASP A 385 -30.42 -31.43 73.88
C ASP A 385 -29.49 -31.28 75.10
N GLY A 386 -28.90 -30.09 75.13
CA GLY A 386 -28.21 -29.46 76.25
C GLY A 386 -27.56 -28.15 75.83
#